data_AF-D3SAK8-F1
#
_entry.id   AF-D3SAK8-F1
#
_cell.length_a   1.000
_cell.length_b   1.000
_cell.length_c   1.000
_cell.angle_alpha   90.00
_cell.angle_beta   90.00
_cell.angle_gamma   90.00
#
_symmetry.space_group_name_H-M   'P 1'
#
loop_
_entity.id
_entity.type
_entity.pdbx_description
1 polymer ?
#
loop_
_entity_poly.entity_id
_entity_poly.type
_entity_poly.pdbx_seq_one_letter_code
_entity_poly.pdbx_strand_id
1 'polypeptide(L)'
;MDNVISAQEIKRRGISAVDQALENGPVHVIQRNRPRYVILSEDAYQRLSAGVEARQRLWDRLLKDDAPRVVARSRSELDRELQAEREGWPD
;
A
#
# COMPACT_ATOMS: atom_id res chain seq x y z
N MET A 1 -1.57 18.58 5.47
CA MET A 1 -0.30 17.91 5.83
C MET A 1 -0.18 18.11 7.32
N ASP A 2 -0.83 17.24 8.08
CA ASP A 2 -1.27 17.65 9.42
C ASP A 2 -0.28 17.23 10.50
N ASN A 3 0.70 16.39 10.13
CA ASN A 3 1.77 15.93 11.01
C ASN A 3 3.15 16.21 10.40
N VAL A 4 3.77 17.30 10.84
CA VAL A 4 4.99 17.87 10.27
C VAL A 4 5.97 18.24 11.38
N ILE A 5 7.24 17.90 11.19
CA ILE A 5 8.32 18.31 12.09
C ILE A 5 9.45 18.96 11.29
N SER A 6 10.04 20.03 11.82
CA SER A 6 11.22 20.62 11.18
C SER A 6 12.49 19.83 11.55
N ALA A 7 13.46 19.79 10.65
CA ALA A 7 14.77 19.22 10.96
C ALA A 7 15.46 19.94 12.13
N GLN A 8 15.10 21.19 12.43
CA GLN A 8 15.62 21.93 13.58
C GLN A 8 15.00 21.44 14.90
N GLU A 9 13.71 21.11 14.91
CA GLU A 9 13.06 20.54 16.09
C GLU A 9 13.62 19.17 16.45
N ILE A 10 13.85 18.31 15.44
CA ILE A 10 14.52 17.02 15.65
C ILE A 10 15.92 17.23 16.24
N LYS A 11 16.70 18.20 15.73
CA LYS A 11 18.03 18.50 16.28
C LYS A 11 17.99 19.01 17.73
N ARG A 12 16.95 19.77 18.10
CA ARG A 12 16.82 20.38 19.43
C ARG A 12 16.31 19.38 20.48
N ARG A 13 15.35 18.54 20.12
CA ARG A 13 14.64 17.64 21.04
C ARG A 13 15.06 16.17 20.91
N GLY A 14 15.84 15.83 19.88
CA GLY A 14 16.26 14.47 19.62
C GLY A 14 15.12 13.58 19.10
N ILE A 15 15.27 12.27 19.34
CA ILE A 15 14.31 11.25 18.87
C ILE A 15 12.94 11.37 19.55
N SER A 16 12.86 11.86 20.78
CA SER A 16 11.58 11.95 21.51
C SER A 16 10.56 12.86 20.83
N ALA A 17 10.99 13.88 20.08
CA ALA A 17 10.07 14.70 19.29
C ALA A 17 9.52 13.95 18.07
N VAL A 18 10.29 13.00 17.54
CA VAL A 18 9.83 12.10 16.48
C VAL A 18 8.83 11.09 17.06
N ASP A 19 9.14 10.51 18.23
CA ASP A 19 8.26 9.53 18.89
C ASP A 19 6.89 10.14 19.19
N GLN A 20 6.84 11.32 19.79
CA GLN A 20 5.58 12.05 20.05
C GLN A 20 4.82 12.40 18.77
N ALA A 21 5.54 12.80 17.70
CA ALA A 21 4.89 13.11 16.44
C ALA A 21 4.31 11.84 15.78
N LEU A 22 5.00 10.70 15.89
CA LEU A 22 4.56 9.42 15.33
C LEU A 22 3.29 8.86 15.97
N GLU A 23 2.95 9.25 17.19
CA GLU A 23 1.66 8.89 17.83
C GLU A 23 0.46 9.34 16.99
N ASN A 24 0.59 10.45 16.26
CA ASN A 24 -0.44 10.99 15.37
C ASN A 24 -0.34 10.46 13.93
N GLY A 25 0.51 9.45 13.68
CA GLY A 25 0.72 8.83 12.39
C GLY A 25 1.99 9.30 11.65
N PRO A 26 2.06 9.12 10.32
CA PRO A 26 3.24 9.46 9.51
C PRO A 26 3.67 10.92 9.65
N VAL A 27 4.97 11.16 9.85
CA VAL A 27 5.50 12.51 10.10
C VAL A 27 6.28 13.00 8.88
N HIS A 28 5.93 14.18 8.36
CA HIS A 28 6.70 14.83 7.30
C HIS A 28 7.82 15.70 7.87
N VAL A 29 9.05 15.48 7.43
CA VAL A 29 10.20 16.29 7.86
C VAL A 29 10.44 17.43 6.88
N ILE A 30 10.36 18.67 7.37
CA ILE A 30 10.72 19.87 6.62
C ILE A 30 12.18 20.23 6.85
N GLN A 31 12.94 20.37 5.76
CA GLN A 31 14.32 20.86 5.78
C GLN A 31 14.50 21.91 4.68
N ARG A 32 15.08 23.07 5.02
CA ARG A 32 15.24 24.22 4.11
C ARG A 32 13.91 24.65 3.45
N ASN A 33 12.86 24.76 4.27
CA ASN A 33 11.51 25.16 3.86
C ASN A 33 10.85 24.26 2.80
N ARG A 34 11.24 22.98 2.73
CA ARG A 34 10.62 21.99 1.84
C ARG A 34 10.47 20.62 2.54
N PRO A 35 9.37 19.88 2.33
CA PRO A 35 9.27 18.49 2.76
C PRO A 35 10.35 17.66 2.06
N ARG A 36 11.14 16.89 2.83
CA ARG A 36 12.21 16.05 2.29
C ARG A 36 12.11 14.58 2.66
N TYR A 37 11.60 14.29 3.85
CA TYR A 37 11.53 12.93 4.38
C TYR A 37 10.15 12.68 4.97
N VAL A 38 9.78 11.41 5.05
CA VAL A 38 8.63 10.95 5.81
C VAL A 38 9.13 9.89 6.77
N ILE A 39 8.77 10.02 8.04
CA ILE A 39 9.09 9.04 9.07
C ILE A 39 7.82 8.22 9.33
N LEU A 40 7.99 6.91 9.36
CA LEU A 40 6.95 5.91 9.63
C LEU A 40 7.39 5.07 10.82
N SER A 41 6.43 4.48 11.53
CA SER A 41 6.74 3.36 12.42
C SER A 41 7.20 2.16 11.60
N GLU A 42 7.96 1.26 12.25
CA GLU A 42 8.46 0.05 11.60
C GLU A 42 7.32 -0.80 11.02
N ASP A 43 6.25 -1.04 11.79
CA ASP A 43 5.08 -1.78 11.31
C ASP A 43 4.42 -1.13 10.08
N ALA A 44 4.32 0.21 10.07
CA ALA A 44 3.76 0.92 8.93
C ALA A 44 4.67 0.81 7.69
N TYR A 45 5.98 0.88 7.88
CA TYR A 45 6.96 0.66 6.81
C TYR A 45 6.89 -0.76 6.26
N GLN A 46 6.87 -1.78 7.13
CA GLN A 46 6.77 -3.19 6.73
C GLN A 46 5.50 -3.47 5.92
N ARG A 47 4.35 -2.96 6.37
CA ARG A 47 3.08 -3.07 5.61
C ARG A 47 3.18 -2.40 4.24
N LEU A 48 3.77 -1.20 4.17
CA LEU A 48 3.93 -0.48 2.91
C LEU A 48 4.86 -1.24 1.95
N SER A 49 6.00 -1.72 2.45
CA SER A 49 6.99 -2.46 1.67
C SER A 49 6.41 -3.78 1.14
N ALA A 50 5.77 -4.56 2.01
CA ALA A 50 5.12 -5.80 1.63
C ALA A 50 4.04 -5.60 0.54
N GLY A 51 3.26 -4.50 0.63
CA GLY A 51 2.27 -4.16 -0.38
C GLY A 51 2.87 -3.77 -1.75
N VAL A 52 4.06 -3.15 -1.76
CA VAL A 52 4.79 -2.86 -3.01
C VAL A 52 5.29 -4.16 -3.63
N GLU A 53 5.93 -5.03 -2.84
CA GLU A 53 6.43 -6.31 -3.33
C GLU A 53 5.31 -7.24 -3.84
N ALA A 54 4.19 -7.30 -3.12
CA ALA A 54 3.04 -8.11 -3.53
C ALA A 54 2.48 -7.63 -4.87
N ARG A 55 2.37 -6.31 -5.07
CA ARG A 55 1.94 -5.73 -6.34
C ARG A 55 2.94 -6.01 -7.46
N GLN A 56 4.23 -5.82 -7.23
CA GLN A 56 5.25 -6.14 -8.23
C GLN A 56 5.18 -7.61 -8.65
N ARG A 57 5.09 -8.54 -7.68
CA ARG A 57 4.91 -9.97 -7.95
C ARG A 57 3.65 -10.28 -8.75
N LEU A 58 2.54 -9.61 -8.45
CA LEU A 58 1.29 -9.75 -9.22
C LEU A 58 1.47 -9.27 -10.66
N TRP A 59 2.04 -8.08 -10.85
CA TRP A 59 2.30 -7.53 -12.18
C TRP A 59 3.27 -8.39 -12.99
N ASP A 60 4.31 -8.90 -12.37
CA ASP A 60 5.25 -9.83 -13.01
C ASP A 60 4.55 -11.11 -13.48
N ARG A 61 3.64 -11.68 -12.68
CA ARG A 61 2.84 -12.85 -13.07
C ARG A 61 1.86 -12.56 -14.19
N LEU A 62 1.28 -11.36 -14.23
CA LEU A 62 0.32 -10.97 -15.26
C LEU A 62 1.00 -10.63 -16.60
N LEU A 63 2.20 -10.08 -16.56
CA LEU A 63 2.93 -9.59 -17.74
C LEU A 63 3.93 -10.59 -18.29
N LYS A 64 4.45 -11.51 -17.48
CA LYS A 64 5.15 -12.69 -18.02
C LYS A 64 4.07 -13.61 -18.57
N ASP A 65 4.13 -13.86 -19.87
CA ASP A 65 3.23 -14.66 -20.74
C ASP A 65 2.92 -16.11 -20.29
N ASP A 66 3.13 -16.46 -19.01
CA ASP A 66 2.75 -17.72 -18.38
C ASP A 66 1.33 -17.70 -17.78
N ALA A 67 0.62 -16.56 -17.85
CA ALA A 67 -0.82 -16.59 -17.67
C ALA A 67 -1.38 -17.55 -18.74
N PRO A 68 -2.10 -18.63 -18.37
CA PRO A 68 -2.67 -19.54 -19.36
C PRO A 68 -3.42 -18.66 -20.35
N ARG A 69 -3.17 -18.81 -21.65
CA ARG A 69 -3.96 -18.14 -22.69
C ARG A 69 -5.41 -18.43 -22.34
N VAL A 70 -6.08 -17.43 -21.75
CA VAL A 70 -7.48 -17.55 -21.41
C VAL A 70 -8.13 -17.66 -22.77
N VAL A 71 -8.55 -18.88 -23.13
CA VAL A 71 -9.36 -19.11 -24.32
C VAL A 71 -10.47 -18.08 -24.21
N ALA A 72 -10.62 -17.21 -25.22
CA ALA A 72 -11.55 -16.11 -25.18
C ALA A 72 -12.94 -16.67 -24.84
N ARG A 73 -13.39 -16.48 -23.59
CA ARG A 73 -14.68 -16.96 -23.12
C ARG A 73 -15.73 -15.96 -23.54
N SER A 74 -16.83 -16.45 -24.07
CA SER A 74 -17.94 -15.57 -24.41
C SER A 74 -18.60 -15.05 -23.14
N ARG A 75 -19.09 -13.81 -23.18
CA ARG A 75 -19.86 -13.21 -22.09
C ARG A 75 -21.00 -14.13 -21.62
N SER A 76 -21.69 -14.78 -22.57
CA SER A 76 -22.79 -15.70 -22.28
C SER A 76 -22.39 -16.96 -21.53
N GLU A 77 -21.14 -17.44 -21.69
CA GLU A 77 -20.63 -18.57 -20.92
C GLU A 77 -20.29 -18.16 -19.49
N LEU A 78 -19.69 -16.98 -19.31
CA LEU A 78 -19.37 -16.45 -17.99
C LEU A 78 -20.64 -16.14 -17.18
N ASP A 79 -21.64 -15.52 -17.81
CA ASP A 79 -22.91 -15.18 -17.17
C ASP A 79 -23.66 -16.44 -16.70
N ARG A 80 -23.60 -17.54 -17.48
CA ARG A 80 -24.24 -18.82 -17.14
C ARG A 80 -23.56 -19.49 -15.95
N GLU A 81 -22.24 -19.47 -15.89
CA GLU A 81 -21.47 -20.08 -14.81
C GLU A 81 -21.66 -19.32 -13.49
N LEU A 82 -21.58 -17.99 -13.53
CA LEU A 82 -21.85 -17.14 -12.36
C LEU A 82 -23.27 -17.33 -11.81
N GLN A 83 -24.25 -17.51 -12.70
CA GLN A 83 -25.63 -17.78 -12.29
C GLN A 83 -25.75 -19.15 -11.61
N ALA A 84 -25.11 -20.18 -12.16
CA ALA A 84 -25.10 -21.52 -11.56
C ALA A 84 -24.41 -21.55 -10.17
N GLU A 85 -23.32 -20.79 -9.99
CA GLU A 85 -22.67 -20.65 -8.68
C GLU A 85 -23.57 -19.96 -7.65
N ARG A 86 -24.30 -18.92 -8.06
CA ARG A 86 -25.22 -18.16 -7.19
C ARG A 86 -26.44 -18.96 -6.79
N GLU A 87 -26.97 -19.78 -7.68
CA GLU A 87 -28.08 -20.69 -7.38
C GLU A 87 -27.67 -21.85 -6.44
N GLY A 88 -26.37 -22.14 -6.37
CA GLY A 88 -25.81 -23.19 -5.50
C GLY A 88 -25.45 -22.74 -4.08
N TRP A 89 -25.59 -21.45 -3.75
CA TRP A 89 -25.43 -20.97 -2.37
C TRP A 89 -26.76 -21.09 -1.61
N PRO A 90 -26.87 -21.99 -0.61
CA PRO A 90 -28.00 -21.96 0.30
C PRO A 90 -27.91 -20.72 1.20
N ASP A 91 -29.07 -20.20 1.62
CA ASP A 91 -29.22 -19.03 2.51
C ASP A 91 -28.38 -19.10 3.80
#